data_AF-A0A529Y274-F1
#
_entry.id   AF-A0A529Y274-F1
#
_cell.length_a   1.000
_cell.length_b   1.000
_cell.length_c   1.000
_cell.angle_alpha   90.00
_cell.angle_beta   90.00
_cell.angle_gamma   90.00
#
_symmetry.space_group_name_H-M   'P 1'
#
loop_
_entity.id
_entity.type
_entity.pdbx_description
1 polymer ?
#
loop_
_entity_poly.entity_id
_entity_poly.type
_entity_poly.pdbx_seq_one_letter_code
_entity_poly.pdbx_strand_id
1 'polypeptide(L)'
;RYIKADLVTPIDLSKLPNQKDTLPRFRDITKVSGDTKDGKVYGIPFCFDSIGLIYDTDKVKPAPTSMSVLWDPAYKGKVLAYDNGEHNFSFTALTLGYKDPFNLSAEQMAAVKAKLVELKGNVLSFYTTADEAQQIYQNNYVALIWANYGQQQVKALQKIGAHVAYINPSEGALAWLDNWVISKGVRDKDAAEKWIDFMLSKK
;
A
#
# COMPACT_ATOMS: atom_id res chain seq x y z
N ARG A 1 2.11 -2.71 -16.73
CA ARG A 1 2.40 -4.00 -17.41
C ARG A 1 1.32 -4.39 -18.42
N TYR A 2 0.07 -4.56 -18.01
CA TYR A 2 -1.05 -5.03 -18.84
C TYR A 2 -1.32 -4.18 -20.09
N ILE A 3 -1.27 -2.84 -19.95
CA ILE A 3 -1.43 -1.90 -21.08
C ILE A 3 -0.31 -2.08 -22.13
N LYS A 4 0.94 -2.28 -21.69
CA LYS A 4 2.08 -2.51 -22.60
C LYS A 4 1.96 -3.86 -23.31
N ALA A 5 1.44 -4.87 -22.62
CA ALA A 5 1.23 -6.22 -23.14
C ALA A 5 -0.07 -6.39 -23.94
N ASP A 6 -0.83 -5.31 -24.16
CA ASP A 6 -2.10 -5.34 -24.91
C ASP A 6 -3.13 -6.33 -24.35
N LEU A 7 -3.24 -6.41 -23.02
CA LEU A 7 -4.15 -7.31 -22.31
C LEU A 7 -5.43 -6.63 -21.81
N VAL A 8 -5.57 -5.32 -22.01
CA VAL A 8 -6.68 -4.48 -21.55
C VAL A 8 -7.20 -3.60 -22.67
N THR A 9 -8.49 -3.29 -22.64
CA THR A 9 -9.16 -2.40 -23.60
C THR A 9 -9.29 -0.99 -23.01
N PRO A 10 -9.26 0.07 -23.83
CA PRO A 10 -9.53 1.43 -23.35
C PRO A 10 -10.96 1.56 -22.83
N ILE A 11 -11.14 2.44 -21.85
CA ILE A 11 -12.40 2.78 -21.20
C ILE A 11 -12.89 4.12 -21.75
N ASP A 12 -14.17 4.19 -22.12
CA ASP A 12 -14.80 5.44 -22.56
C ASP A 12 -15.24 6.26 -21.34
N LEU A 13 -14.51 7.34 -21.02
CA LEU A 13 -14.82 8.20 -19.87
C LEU A 13 -16.22 8.85 -19.97
N SER A 14 -16.80 8.98 -21.16
CA SER A 14 -18.17 9.51 -21.30
C SER A 14 -19.22 8.57 -20.70
N LYS A 15 -18.88 7.29 -20.50
CA LYS A 15 -19.71 6.26 -19.86
C LYS A 15 -19.59 6.24 -18.34
N LEU A 16 -18.67 7.03 -17.77
CA LEU A 16 -18.38 7.08 -16.34
C LEU A 16 -18.72 8.48 -15.76
N PRO A 17 -20.00 8.90 -15.75
CA PRO A 17 -20.40 10.22 -15.23
C PRO A 17 -20.05 10.45 -13.75
N ASN A 18 -19.90 9.40 -12.95
CA ASN A 18 -19.52 9.51 -11.53
C ASN A 18 -18.02 9.78 -11.34
N GLN A 19 -17.21 9.76 -12.40
CA GLN A 19 -15.78 10.12 -12.34
C GLN A 19 -15.55 11.51 -11.73
N LYS A 20 -16.49 12.44 -11.91
CA LYS A 20 -16.47 13.79 -11.30
C LYS A 20 -16.50 13.76 -9.77
N ASP A 21 -17.04 12.70 -9.17
CA ASP A 21 -17.24 12.58 -7.72
C ASP A 21 -16.04 11.95 -7.01
N THR A 22 -15.07 11.44 -7.76
CA THR A 22 -13.79 10.94 -7.23
C THR A 22 -12.98 12.03 -6.53
N LEU A 23 -11.94 11.63 -5.80
CA LEU A 23 -11.05 12.56 -5.12
C LEU A 23 -10.41 13.53 -6.11
N PRO A 24 -10.22 14.82 -5.77
CA PRO A 24 -9.71 15.83 -6.70
C PRO A 24 -8.42 15.43 -7.44
N ARG A 25 -7.51 14.71 -6.79
CA ARG A 25 -6.25 14.24 -7.37
C ARG A 25 -6.43 13.19 -8.48
N PHE A 26 -7.57 12.49 -8.50
CA PHE A 26 -7.87 11.41 -9.43
C PHE A 26 -8.97 11.75 -10.44
N ARG A 27 -9.58 12.93 -10.36
CA ARG A 27 -10.63 13.34 -11.32
C ARG A 27 -10.09 13.42 -12.75
N ASP A 28 -8.89 13.99 -12.90
CA ASP A 28 -8.19 14.06 -14.18
C ASP A 28 -7.29 12.83 -14.35
N ILE A 29 -7.85 11.77 -14.95
CA ILE A 29 -7.18 10.48 -15.18
C ILE A 29 -5.92 10.64 -16.03
N THR A 30 -5.87 11.65 -16.91
CA THR A 30 -4.71 11.85 -17.79
C THR A 30 -3.44 12.22 -17.01
N LYS A 31 -3.61 12.72 -15.78
CA LYS A 31 -2.51 13.03 -14.84
C LYS A 31 -2.13 11.86 -13.94
N VAL A 32 -2.84 10.74 -14.02
CA VAL A 32 -2.54 9.54 -13.23
C VAL A 32 -1.54 8.68 -13.99
N SER A 33 -0.33 8.58 -13.45
CA SER A 33 0.76 7.84 -14.07
C SER A 33 0.43 6.37 -14.23
N GLY A 34 0.57 5.86 -15.45
CA GLY A 34 0.42 4.43 -15.74
C GLY A 34 -0.98 3.99 -16.18
N ASP A 35 -1.98 4.88 -16.15
CA ASP A 35 -3.37 4.55 -16.52
C ASP A 35 -3.76 4.99 -17.94
N THR A 36 -2.86 5.68 -18.64
CA THR A 36 -3.07 6.14 -20.01
C THR A 36 -1.99 5.64 -20.97
N LYS A 37 -2.38 5.44 -22.22
CA LYS A 37 -1.48 5.15 -23.35
C LYS A 37 -2.07 5.72 -24.63
N ASP A 38 -1.27 6.46 -25.40
CA ASP A 38 -1.64 7.04 -26.69
C ASP A 38 -2.94 7.88 -26.63
N GLY A 39 -3.08 8.68 -25.57
CA GLY A 39 -4.25 9.54 -25.34
C GLY A 39 -5.52 8.81 -24.89
N LYS A 40 -5.45 7.48 -24.70
CA LYS A 40 -6.58 6.66 -24.21
C LYS A 40 -6.41 6.28 -22.75
N VAL A 41 -7.53 6.16 -22.06
CA VAL A 41 -7.61 5.73 -20.65
C VAL A 41 -7.83 4.22 -20.58
N TYR A 42 -7.10 3.54 -19.71
CA TYR A 42 -7.17 2.10 -19.49
C TYR A 42 -7.38 1.71 -18.02
N GLY A 43 -7.07 2.62 -17.10
CA GLY A 43 -7.24 2.43 -15.67
C GLY A 43 -8.09 3.54 -15.06
N ILE A 44 -8.93 3.17 -14.09
CA ILE A 44 -9.79 4.09 -13.34
C ILE A 44 -9.49 3.92 -11.84
N PRO A 45 -8.94 4.95 -11.16
CA PRO A 45 -8.66 4.97 -9.73
C PRO A 45 -9.85 4.52 -8.90
N PHE A 46 -9.64 3.51 -8.05
CA PHE A 46 -10.65 2.97 -7.18
C PHE A 46 -10.34 3.24 -5.71
N CYS A 47 -9.19 2.75 -5.24
CA CYS A 47 -8.74 2.98 -3.88
C CYS A 47 -7.24 3.16 -3.85
N PHE A 48 -6.78 3.92 -2.86
CA PHE A 48 -5.37 4.19 -2.66
C PHE A 48 -5.13 4.31 -1.17
N ASP A 49 -3.90 4.02 -0.76
CA ASP A 49 -3.40 4.43 0.54
C ASP A 49 -1.88 4.48 0.50
N SER A 50 -1.33 5.13 1.52
CA SER A 50 0.06 5.00 1.91
C SER A 50 0.33 3.62 2.54
N ILE A 51 1.59 3.20 2.47
CA ILE A 51 2.15 2.07 3.21
C ILE A 51 3.11 2.65 4.25
N GLY A 52 2.64 2.72 5.48
CA GLY A 52 3.34 3.35 6.60
C GLY A 52 3.49 2.40 7.78
N LEU A 53 3.55 2.98 8.97
CA LEU A 53 3.68 2.24 10.22
C LEU A 53 2.39 2.36 11.03
N ILE A 54 1.86 1.23 11.47
CA ILE A 54 0.94 1.18 12.59
C ILE A 54 1.76 0.92 13.85
N TYR A 55 1.52 1.71 14.90
CA TYR A 55 2.11 1.48 16.21
C TYR A 55 1.02 1.47 17.28
N ASP A 56 1.24 0.68 18.31
CA ASP A 56 0.40 0.64 19.50
C ASP A 56 0.78 1.78 20.45
N THR A 57 -0.16 2.68 20.71
CA THR A 57 0.09 3.92 21.46
C THR A 57 0.29 3.68 22.95
N ASP A 58 -0.09 2.50 23.47
CA ASP A 58 0.17 2.13 24.86
C ASP A 58 1.58 1.54 25.02
N LYS A 59 2.11 0.92 23.95
CA LYS A 59 3.40 0.19 23.97
C LYS A 59 4.58 0.98 23.42
N VAL A 60 4.34 2.00 22.59
CA VAL A 60 5.38 2.76 21.88
C VAL A 60 5.24 4.25 22.23
N LYS A 61 6.23 4.77 22.98
CA LYS A 61 6.30 6.19 23.37
C LYS A 61 7.76 6.68 23.31
N PRO A 62 8.04 7.88 22.75
CA PRO A 62 7.11 8.75 22.04
C PRO A 62 6.62 8.14 20.71
N ALA A 63 5.67 8.81 20.05
CA ALA A 63 5.22 8.40 18.72
C ALA A 63 6.43 8.35 17.74
N PRO A 64 6.61 7.26 16.99
CA PRO A 64 7.69 7.18 16.01
C PRO A 64 7.45 8.18 14.88
N THR A 65 8.53 8.61 14.23
CA THR A 65 8.48 9.49 13.05
C THR A 65 9.10 8.84 11.81
N SER A 66 9.84 7.75 12.01
CA SER A 66 10.54 7.01 10.96
C SER A 66 10.33 5.52 11.18
N MET A 67 10.43 4.76 10.09
CA MET A 67 10.33 3.31 10.16
C MET A 67 11.60 2.65 10.71
N SER A 68 12.68 3.42 10.90
CA SER A 68 13.89 2.96 11.60
C SER A 68 13.59 2.35 12.97
N VAL A 69 12.47 2.73 13.60
CA VAL A 69 11.96 2.13 14.85
C VAL A 69 11.73 0.61 14.74
N LEU A 70 11.47 0.07 13.55
CA LEU A 70 11.33 -1.37 13.33
C LEU A 70 12.61 -2.15 13.67
N TRP A 71 13.78 -1.50 13.61
CA TRP A 71 15.08 -2.07 13.96
C TRP A 71 15.51 -1.79 15.41
N ASP A 72 14.72 -1.04 16.19
CA ASP A 72 15.08 -0.77 17.59
C ASP A 72 15.01 -2.07 18.42
N PRO A 73 16.10 -2.47 19.10
CA PRO A 73 16.14 -3.67 19.93
C PRO A 73 15.06 -3.75 21.01
N ALA A 74 14.49 -2.62 21.44
CA ALA A 74 13.36 -2.57 22.38
C ALA A 74 12.11 -3.32 21.86
N TYR A 75 11.98 -3.44 20.54
CA TYR A 75 10.88 -4.12 19.86
C TYR A 75 11.24 -5.52 19.35
N LYS A 76 12.29 -6.13 19.90
CA LYS A 76 12.65 -7.52 19.61
C LYS A 76 11.46 -8.46 19.86
N GLY A 77 11.02 -9.18 18.82
CA GLY A 77 9.87 -10.08 18.87
C GLY A 77 8.52 -9.37 19.03
N LYS A 78 8.42 -8.09 18.64
CA LYS A 78 7.20 -7.27 18.76
C LYS A 78 6.78 -6.60 17.45
N VAL A 79 7.44 -6.95 16.34
CA VAL A 79 7.16 -6.41 15.01
C VAL A 79 6.36 -7.41 14.19
N LEU A 80 5.26 -6.97 13.59
CA LEU A 80 4.58 -7.69 12.51
C LEU A 80 5.05 -7.14 11.15
N ALA A 81 5.64 -8.02 10.34
CA ALA A 81 6.07 -7.69 8.98
C ALA A 81 5.08 -8.24 7.95
N TYR A 82 4.93 -7.56 6.82
CA TYR A 82 4.16 -8.07 5.69
C TYR A 82 5.02 -9.05 4.87
N ASP A 83 4.44 -10.16 4.41
CA ASP A 83 5.14 -11.18 3.63
C ASP A 83 5.20 -10.81 2.12
N ASN A 84 5.98 -9.80 1.76
CA ASN A 84 6.17 -9.42 0.37
C ASN A 84 7.55 -8.80 0.08
N GLY A 85 8.42 -9.54 -0.59
CA GLY A 85 9.77 -9.07 -0.91
C GLY A 85 9.84 -7.69 -1.58
N GLU A 86 8.96 -7.37 -2.54
CA GLU A 86 9.03 -6.12 -3.30
C GLU A 86 8.83 -4.90 -2.40
N HIS A 87 7.76 -4.89 -1.60
CA HIS A 87 7.50 -3.79 -0.67
C HIS A 87 8.57 -3.74 0.43
N ASN A 88 9.05 -4.89 0.92
CA ASN A 88 10.07 -4.94 1.98
C ASN A 88 11.35 -4.21 1.53
N PHE A 89 11.76 -4.46 0.28
CA PHE A 89 12.95 -3.85 -0.30
C PHE A 89 12.77 -2.34 -0.49
N SER A 90 11.68 -1.91 -1.14
CA SER A 90 11.47 -0.50 -1.40
C SER A 90 11.29 0.32 -0.13
N PHE A 91 10.61 -0.23 0.88
CA PHE A 91 10.44 0.39 2.18
C PHE A 91 11.80 0.54 2.90
N THR A 92 12.59 -0.53 2.97
CA THR A 92 13.91 -0.51 3.63
C THR A 92 14.88 0.42 2.90
N ALA A 93 14.81 0.51 1.57
CA ALA A 93 15.60 1.45 0.79
C ALA A 93 15.33 2.90 1.18
N LEU A 94 14.06 3.28 1.36
CA LEU A 94 13.68 4.61 1.85
C LEU A 94 14.24 4.86 3.25
N THR A 95 14.14 3.90 4.17
CA THR A 95 14.72 4.03 5.53
C THR A 95 16.25 4.18 5.52
N LEU A 96 16.94 3.56 4.55
CA LEU A 96 18.38 3.75 4.34
C LEU A 96 18.73 5.08 3.64
N GLY A 97 17.73 5.89 3.26
CA GLY A 97 17.90 7.20 2.65
C GLY A 97 18.06 7.17 1.12
N TYR A 98 17.77 6.04 0.47
CA TYR A 98 17.80 5.96 -1.00
C TYR A 98 16.54 6.60 -1.59
N LYS A 99 16.73 7.62 -2.43
CA LYS A 99 15.63 8.43 -2.98
C LYS A 99 14.75 7.70 -3.99
N ASP A 100 15.34 6.78 -4.77
CA ASP A 100 14.61 5.95 -5.73
C ASP A 100 14.61 4.49 -5.24
N PRO A 101 13.59 4.08 -4.48
CA PRO A 101 13.52 2.74 -3.91
C PRO A 101 13.16 1.65 -4.93
N PHE A 102 12.95 2.02 -6.20
CA PHE A 102 12.60 1.11 -7.29
C PHE A 102 13.73 0.91 -8.30
N ASN A 103 14.83 1.66 -8.17
CA ASN A 103 15.99 1.58 -9.03
C ASN A 103 17.29 1.60 -8.20
N LEU A 104 17.62 0.45 -7.62
CA LEU A 104 18.77 0.28 -6.74
C LEU A 104 19.99 -0.27 -7.51
N SER A 105 21.19 0.25 -7.21
CA SER A 105 22.44 -0.38 -7.62
C SER A 105 22.63 -1.74 -6.93
N ALA A 106 23.58 -2.54 -7.41
CA ALA A 106 23.91 -3.83 -6.78
C ALA A 106 24.35 -3.65 -5.32
N GLU A 107 25.14 -2.61 -5.03
CA GLU A 107 25.61 -2.26 -3.69
C GLU A 107 24.45 -1.83 -2.78
N GLN A 108 23.55 -0.98 -3.28
CA GLN A 108 22.37 -0.54 -2.54
C GLN A 108 21.43 -1.72 -2.25
N MET A 109 21.25 -2.62 -3.21
CA MET A 109 20.45 -3.83 -3.05
C MET A 109 21.06 -4.76 -1.98
N ALA A 110 22.38 -4.91 -1.95
CA ALA A 110 23.07 -5.67 -0.93
C ALA A 110 22.89 -5.05 0.47
N ALA A 111 22.98 -3.72 0.58
CA ALA A 111 22.76 -3.01 1.84
C ALA A 111 21.30 -3.16 2.34
N VAL A 112 20.32 -3.04 1.45
CA VAL A 112 18.90 -3.27 1.77
C VAL A 112 18.68 -4.70 2.25
N LYS A 113 19.23 -5.68 1.54
CA LYS A 113 19.13 -7.10 1.94
C LYS A 113 19.71 -7.33 3.34
N ALA A 114 20.91 -6.80 3.61
CA ALA A 114 21.52 -6.92 4.93
C ALA A 114 20.64 -6.31 6.02
N LYS A 115 20.06 -5.13 5.76
CA LYS A 115 19.17 -4.46 6.71
C LYS A 115 17.86 -5.22 6.94
N LEU A 116 17.30 -5.86 5.91
CA LEU A 116 16.14 -6.75 6.05
C LEU A 116 16.46 -8.01 6.87
N VAL A 117 17.65 -8.59 6.70
CA VAL A 117 18.09 -9.72 7.53
C VAL A 117 18.23 -9.31 9.00
N GLU A 118 18.75 -8.11 9.26
CA GLU A 118 18.79 -7.52 10.61
C GLU A 118 17.38 -7.34 11.19
N LEU A 119 16.43 -6.82 10.40
CA LEU A 119 15.04 -6.62 10.81
C LEU A 119 14.40 -7.92 11.31
N LYS A 120 14.73 -9.06 10.69
CA LYS A 120 14.22 -10.37 11.09
C LYS A 120 14.44 -10.65 12.59
N GLY A 121 15.48 -10.09 13.20
CA GLY A 121 15.72 -10.20 14.64
C GLY A 121 14.60 -9.62 15.52
N ASN A 122 13.84 -8.65 15.00
CA ASN A 122 12.74 -7.99 15.70
C ASN A 122 11.35 -8.51 15.28
N VAL A 123 11.26 -9.19 14.13
CA VAL A 123 10.00 -9.74 13.61
C VAL A 123 9.51 -10.87 14.50
N LEU A 124 8.28 -10.72 15.00
CA LEU A 124 7.53 -11.77 15.69
C LEU A 124 6.97 -12.78 14.68
N SER A 125 6.26 -12.27 13.66
CA SER A 125 5.62 -13.07 12.62
C SER A 125 5.46 -12.24 11.35
N PHE A 126 5.22 -12.96 10.26
CA PHE A 126 4.75 -12.39 9.00
C PHE A 126 3.23 -12.53 8.89
N TYR A 127 2.61 -11.66 8.10
CA TYR A 127 1.21 -11.76 7.72
C TYR A 127 1.02 -11.44 6.23
N THR A 128 -0.07 -11.95 5.66
CA THR A 128 -0.45 -11.75 4.25
C THR A 128 -1.79 -11.04 4.09
N THR A 129 -2.64 -11.01 5.14
CA THR A 129 -3.94 -10.33 5.10
C THR A 129 -4.15 -9.44 6.32
N ALA A 130 -5.03 -8.45 6.20
CA ALA A 130 -5.37 -7.57 7.33
C ALA A 130 -6.01 -8.34 8.51
N ASP A 131 -6.85 -9.36 8.22
CA ASP A 131 -7.48 -10.19 9.24
C ASP A 131 -6.47 -11.07 9.98
N GLU A 132 -5.49 -11.63 9.28
CA GLU A 132 -4.38 -12.37 9.87
C GLU A 132 -3.54 -11.46 10.79
N ALA A 133 -3.20 -10.25 10.34
CA ALA A 133 -2.48 -9.28 11.17
C ALA A 133 -3.26 -8.93 12.44
N GLN A 134 -4.59 -8.76 12.32
CA GLN A 134 -5.46 -8.49 13.46
C GLN A 134 -5.45 -9.66 14.46
N GLN A 135 -5.60 -10.90 13.98
CA GLN A 135 -5.57 -12.10 14.82
C GLN A 135 -4.23 -12.27 15.53
N ILE A 136 -3.10 -12.05 14.84
CA ILE A 136 -1.77 -12.13 15.45
C ILE A 136 -1.63 -11.03 16.51
N TYR A 137 -2.05 -9.80 16.21
CA TYR A 137 -2.00 -8.68 17.16
C TYR A 137 -2.81 -8.97 18.45
N GLN A 138 -4.01 -9.56 18.33
CA GLN A 138 -4.84 -9.88 19.51
C GLN A 138 -4.23 -10.93 20.44
N ASN A 139 -3.51 -11.88 19.87
CA ASN A 139 -2.98 -13.03 20.61
C ASN A 139 -1.53 -12.86 21.08
N ASN A 140 -0.88 -11.74 20.73
CA ASN A 140 0.54 -11.54 20.99
C ASN A 140 0.85 -10.11 21.41
N TYR A 141 2.04 -9.92 21.99
CA TYR A 141 2.53 -8.59 22.35
C TYR A 141 3.15 -7.87 21.14
N VAL A 142 2.31 -7.47 20.18
CA VAL A 142 2.72 -6.69 19.01
C VAL A 142 2.71 -5.20 19.36
N ALA A 143 3.80 -4.51 19.04
CA ALA A 143 3.97 -3.07 19.27
C ALA A 143 4.01 -2.27 17.95
N LEU A 144 4.53 -2.88 16.89
CA LEU A 144 4.73 -2.26 15.59
C LEU A 144 4.22 -3.18 14.50
N ILE A 145 3.47 -2.64 13.55
CA ILE A 145 2.99 -3.36 12.37
C ILE A 145 3.37 -2.52 11.17
N TRP A 146 4.17 -3.11 10.28
CA TRP A 146 4.34 -2.50 8.98
C TRP A 146 3.06 -2.68 8.16
N ALA A 147 2.41 -1.56 7.83
CA ALA A 147 1.01 -1.51 7.47
C ALA A 147 0.79 -1.51 5.95
N ASN A 148 0.84 -2.69 5.34
CA ASN A 148 0.71 -2.83 3.90
C ASN A 148 -0.66 -2.38 3.37
N TYR A 149 -1.68 -2.47 4.20
CA TYR A 149 -3.06 -2.16 3.85
C TYR A 149 -3.49 -0.73 4.24
N GLY A 150 -2.60 0.08 4.81
CA GLY A 150 -2.88 1.47 5.16
C GLY A 150 -3.96 1.63 6.25
N GLN A 151 -4.80 2.65 6.12
CA GLN A 151 -5.82 3.04 7.09
C GLN A 151 -6.92 1.99 7.29
N GLN A 152 -7.17 1.10 6.33
CA GLN A 152 -8.16 0.04 6.51
C GLN A 152 -7.75 -0.93 7.64
N GLN A 153 -6.44 -1.19 7.76
CA GLN A 153 -5.88 -2.06 8.80
C GLN A 153 -5.91 -1.37 10.16
N VAL A 154 -5.66 -0.07 10.20
CA VAL A 154 -5.85 0.76 11.42
C VAL A 154 -7.28 0.64 11.92
N LYS A 155 -8.27 0.84 11.04
CA LYS A 155 -9.70 0.75 11.38
C LYS A 155 -10.10 -0.64 11.86
N ALA A 156 -9.57 -1.69 11.24
CA ALA A 156 -9.83 -3.07 11.67
C ALA A 156 -9.34 -3.31 13.11
N LEU A 157 -8.12 -2.88 13.43
CA LEU A 157 -7.55 -2.95 14.78
C LEU A 157 -8.33 -2.08 15.78
N GLN A 158 -8.71 -0.85 15.42
CA GLN A 158 -9.50 0.00 16.31
C GLN A 158 -10.89 -0.58 16.60
N LYS A 159 -11.50 -1.27 15.63
CA LYS A 159 -12.83 -1.90 15.78
C LYS A 159 -12.83 -3.00 16.86
N ILE A 160 -11.70 -3.65 17.12
CA ILE A 160 -11.55 -4.64 18.19
C ILE A 160 -11.02 -4.02 19.50
N GLY A 161 -11.00 -2.68 19.61
CA GLY A 161 -10.59 -1.96 20.80
C GLY A 161 -9.09 -1.69 20.93
N ALA A 162 -8.29 -1.92 19.88
CA ALA A 162 -6.85 -1.65 19.93
C ALA A 162 -6.57 -0.13 19.93
N HIS A 163 -5.67 0.30 20.82
CA HIS A 163 -5.16 1.67 20.82
C HIS A 163 -3.97 1.77 19.85
N VAL A 164 -4.29 1.99 18.58
CA VAL A 164 -3.28 2.08 17.51
C VAL A 164 -3.38 3.40 16.76
N ALA A 165 -2.23 3.89 16.34
CA ALA A 165 -2.08 5.05 15.49
C ALA A 165 -1.21 4.72 14.27
N TYR A 166 -1.28 5.58 13.26
CA TYR A 166 -0.60 5.40 11.99
C TYR A 166 0.32 6.59 11.70
N ILE A 167 1.52 6.32 11.18
CA ILE A 167 2.39 7.37 10.69
C ILE A 167 2.76 7.15 9.22
N ASN A 168 2.86 8.27 8.51
CA ASN A 168 3.66 8.36 7.30
C ASN A 168 5.10 8.70 7.72
N PRO A 169 6.10 7.88 7.37
CA PRO A 169 7.49 8.10 7.80
C PRO A 169 8.08 9.37 7.21
N SER A 170 8.98 10.01 7.96
CA SER A 170 9.65 11.26 7.57
C SER A 170 10.53 11.13 6.32
N GLU A 171 11.07 9.94 6.09
CA GLU A 171 11.83 9.56 4.90
C GLU A 171 10.94 9.36 3.65
N GLY A 172 9.61 9.41 3.81
CA GLY A 172 8.63 9.11 2.78
C GLY A 172 7.97 7.74 2.99
N ALA A 173 6.81 7.57 2.36
CA ALA A 173 6.04 6.33 2.37
C ALA A 173 5.90 5.81 0.94
N LEU A 174 5.86 4.48 0.79
CA LEU A 174 5.29 3.89 -0.43
C LEU A 174 3.79 4.16 -0.45
N ALA A 175 3.18 4.06 -1.61
CA ALA A 175 1.73 4.12 -1.76
C ALA A 175 1.30 3.20 -2.90
N TRP A 176 0.09 2.67 -2.79
CA TRP A 176 -0.56 1.93 -3.87
C TRP A 176 -1.78 2.70 -4.35
N LEU A 177 -2.10 2.51 -5.61
CA LEU A 177 -3.32 2.98 -6.25
C LEU A 177 -3.87 1.81 -7.06
N ASP A 178 -4.96 1.23 -6.57
CA ASP A 178 -5.68 0.20 -7.29
C ASP A 178 -6.63 0.86 -8.29
N ASN A 179 -6.61 0.32 -9.50
CA ASN A 179 -7.37 0.80 -10.62
C ASN A 179 -8.29 -0.29 -11.15
N TRP A 180 -9.53 0.06 -11.48
CA TRP A 180 -10.35 -0.76 -12.35
C TRP A 180 -9.77 -0.75 -13.76
N VAL A 181 -9.63 -1.94 -14.35
CA VAL A 181 -9.21 -2.14 -15.73
C VAL A 181 -10.18 -3.11 -16.41
N ILE A 182 -10.41 -2.93 -17.71
CA ILE A 182 -11.23 -3.87 -18.49
C ILE A 182 -10.31 -4.75 -19.32
N SER A 183 -10.36 -6.07 -19.09
CA SER A 183 -9.55 -7.02 -19.86
C SER A 183 -9.93 -7.04 -21.34
N LYS A 184 -8.98 -7.36 -22.22
CA LYS A 184 -9.23 -7.48 -23.67
C LYS A 184 -10.22 -8.59 -24.04
N GLY A 185 -10.42 -9.57 -23.15
CA GLY A 185 -11.40 -10.66 -23.32
C GLY A 185 -12.82 -10.34 -22.84
N VAL A 186 -13.13 -9.08 -22.52
CA VAL A 186 -14.46 -8.68 -22.05
C VAL A 186 -15.54 -9.05 -23.07
N ARG A 187 -16.61 -9.71 -22.62
CA ARG A 187 -17.75 -10.09 -23.46
C ARG A 187 -18.81 -9.00 -23.55
N ASP A 188 -19.02 -8.30 -22.44
CA ASP A 188 -19.96 -7.19 -22.33
C ASP A 188 -19.24 -5.98 -21.74
N LYS A 189 -18.72 -5.14 -22.63
CA LYS A 189 -17.94 -3.96 -22.23
C LYS A 189 -18.83 -2.91 -21.56
N ASP A 190 -20.04 -2.73 -22.05
CA ASP A 190 -20.99 -1.75 -21.52
C ASP A 190 -21.39 -2.09 -20.08
N ALA A 191 -21.61 -3.38 -19.77
CA ALA A 191 -21.86 -3.82 -18.40
C ALA A 191 -20.65 -3.58 -17.48
N ALA A 192 -19.43 -3.83 -17.98
CA ALA A 192 -18.21 -3.56 -17.21
C ALA A 192 -18.03 -2.06 -16.92
N GLU A 193 -18.26 -1.19 -17.91
CA GLU A 193 -18.19 0.26 -17.72
C GLU A 193 -19.26 0.77 -16.75
N LYS A 194 -20.50 0.24 -16.82
CA LYS A 194 -21.56 0.54 -15.83
C LYS A 194 -21.19 0.10 -14.42
N TRP A 195 -20.55 -1.06 -14.26
CA TRP A 195 -20.07 -1.52 -12.96
C TRP A 195 -19.01 -0.57 -12.40
N ILE A 196 -18.05 -0.17 -13.22
CA ILE A 196 -17.02 0.79 -12.81
C ILE A 196 -17.68 2.11 -12.39
N ASP A 197 -18.56 2.67 -13.21
CA ASP A 197 -19.26 3.92 -12.89
C ASP A 197 -20.09 3.80 -11.60
N PHE A 198 -20.76 2.67 -11.38
CA PHE A 198 -21.47 2.39 -10.13
C PHE A 198 -20.53 2.42 -8.93
N MET A 199 -19.35 1.79 -9.03
CA MET A 199 -18.36 1.77 -7.96
C MET A 199 -17.74 3.15 -7.66
N LEU A 200 -17.78 4.07 -8.62
CA LEU A 200 -17.33 5.47 -8.44
C LEU A 200 -18.40 6.36 -7.79
N SER A 201 -19.65 5.89 -7.71
CA SER A 201 -20.74 6.69 -7.13
C SER A 201 -20.46 6.99 -5.66
N LYS A 202 -20.93 8.16 -5.19
CA LYS A 202 -20.85 8.50 -3.77
C LYS A 202 -21.67 7.49 -2.96
N LYS A 203 -21.06 7.00 -1.87
CA LYS A 203 -21.74 6.20 -0.86
C LYS A 203 -22.50 7.08 0.12
#